data_AF-A0A6A5JUY8-F1
#
_entry.id   AF-A0A6A5JUY8-F1
#
_cell.length_a   1.000
_cell.length_b   1.000
_cell.length_c   1.000
_cell.angle_alpha   90.00
_cell.angle_beta   90.00
_cell.angle_gamma   90.00
#
_symmetry.space_group_name_H-M   'P 1'
#
loop_
_entity.id
_entity.type
_entity.pdbx_description
1 polymer ?
#
loop_
_entity_poly.entity_id
_entity_poly.type
_entity_poly.pdbx_seq_one_letter_code
_entity_poly.pdbx_strand_id
1 'polypeptide(L)'
;MASLDDIDTVAIRQQQVILTSVNDWILWLKVRMLTAKKLGIKDYVDPKKDRSDLLKVIHTPPPAYTQYKPGATSLADLDAGQASNYRWDYDRWERSELKKEKITKAFATLSSEINCTINKRHHYLINDLDSPYDQLVALKAALAPTEKFRKRALVHRFEALKNGPRSAKLLESWFSEWIDVTNQGIKMSVPCCMDENPQEEFIRALKKIDPEYHRGLLTDFVKEIQRPNTVIQTLQEYVNDARLYLQASDSRYKNYLGSFATELDVAKPVDENANNSNPANSNRGGRTNGQRPTPTCLCGEKHWYSDCFYINKDAKDRPSAFQGDETIRKRVAEGRKKDGVEKQIQQSL
;
A
#
# COMPACT_ATOMS: atom_id res chain seq x y z
N MET A 1 11.90 -33.65 -17.15
CA MET A 1 10.65 -33.23 -16.49
C MET A 1 11.01 -32.79 -15.08
N ALA A 2 11.33 -31.50 -14.90
CA ALA A 2 11.65 -30.92 -13.61
C ALA A 2 10.36 -30.41 -12.95
N SER A 3 10.15 -30.77 -11.69
CA SER A 3 8.95 -30.48 -10.90
C SER A 3 8.77 -28.98 -10.69
N LEU A 4 7.53 -28.51 -10.82
CA LEU A 4 7.07 -27.12 -10.69
C LEU A 4 6.90 -26.68 -9.22
N ASP A 5 7.71 -27.19 -8.29
CA ASP A 5 7.47 -26.97 -6.85
C ASP A 5 8.50 -26.08 -6.13
N ASP A 6 9.57 -25.64 -6.79
CA ASP A 6 10.56 -24.72 -6.21
C ASP A 6 10.48 -23.33 -6.83
N ILE A 7 9.30 -22.70 -6.73
CA ILE A 7 9.24 -21.23 -6.75
C ILE A 7 9.22 -20.81 -5.29
N ASP A 8 10.43 -20.52 -4.79
CA ASP A 8 10.68 -19.77 -3.57
C ASP A 8 9.58 -18.72 -3.37
N THR A 9 8.85 -18.88 -2.28
CA THR A 9 7.91 -17.88 -1.78
C THR A 9 8.72 -16.63 -1.44
N VAL A 10 8.95 -15.77 -2.42
CA VAL A 10 9.27 -14.37 -2.20
C VAL A 10 8.16 -13.86 -1.31
N ALA A 11 8.51 -13.56 -0.06
CA ALA A 11 7.63 -12.90 0.87
C ALA A 11 7.32 -11.51 0.28
N ILE A 12 6.28 -11.45 -0.55
CA ILE A 12 5.62 -10.20 -0.89
C ILE A 12 5.24 -9.61 0.46
N ARG A 13 5.96 -8.57 0.90
CA ARG A 13 5.56 -7.75 2.04
C ARG A 13 4.16 -7.26 1.71
N GLN A 14 3.13 -7.93 2.23
CA GLN A 14 1.78 -7.42 2.14
C GLN A 14 1.82 -6.06 2.83
N GLN A 15 1.67 -4.99 2.04
CA GLN A 15 1.62 -3.65 2.58
C GLN A 15 0.48 -3.61 3.58
N GLN A 16 0.82 -3.54 4.86
CA GLN A 16 -0.17 -3.58 5.93
C GLN A 16 -0.99 -2.29 5.83
N VAL A 17 -2.26 -2.42 5.46
CA VAL A 17 -3.19 -1.29 5.41
C VAL A 17 -3.48 -0.89 6.85
N ILE A 18 -3.09 0.31 7.24
CA ILE A 18 -3.34 0.86 8.59
C ILE A 18 -4.58 1.75 8.53
N LEU A 19 -5.58 1.47 9.35
CA LEU A 19 -6.77 2.29 9.47
C LEU A 19 -6.43 3.60 10.19
N THR A 20 -6.13 4.65 9.41
CA THR A 20 -5.81 5.99 9.93
C THR A 20 -6.97 6.95 9.72
N SER A 21 -7.62 6.87 8.57
CA SER A 21 -8.69 7.78 8.14
C SER A 21 -9.87 7.02 7.55
N VAL A 22 -10.96 7.77 7.33
CA VAL A 22 -12.18 7.30 6.67
C VAL A 22 -11.90 6.75 5.26
N ASN A 23 -10.87 7.25 4.57
CA ASN A 23 -10.50 6.79 3.24
C ASN A 23 -9.92 5.36 3.25
N ASP A 24 -9.27 4.98 4.34
CA ASP A 24 -8.63 3.67 4.48
C ASP A 24 -9.64 2.56 4.81
N TRP A 25 -10.82 2.94 5.32
CA TRP A 25 -11.86 2.03 5.81
C TRP A 25 -12.22 0.92 4.82
N ILE A 26 -12.45 1.25 3.56
CA ILE A 26 -12.93 0.28 2.55
C ILE A 26 -11.87 -0.79 2.28
N LEU A 27 -10.63 -0.37 2.05
CA LEU A 27 -9.53 -1.28 1.76
C LEU A 27 -9.18 -2.09 3.01
N TRP A 28 -9.09 -1.43 4.16
CA TRP A 28 -8.81 -2.06 5.45
C TRP A 28 -9.84 -3.14 5.78
N LEU A 29 -11.14 -2.80 5.74
CA LEU A 29 -12.22 -3.74 6.02
C LEU A 29 -12.20 -4.91 5.04
N LYS A 30 -11.93 -4.68 3.74
CA LYS A 30 -11.78 -5.75 2.76
C LYS A 30 -10.69 -6.74 3.16
N VAL A 31 -9.51 -6.26 3.58
CA VAL A 31 -8.42 -7.14 4.04
C VAL A 31 -8.83 -7.90 5.30
N ARG A 32 -9.44 -7.25 6.30
CA ARG A 32 -9.88 -7.93 7.53
C ARG A 32 -10.92 -9.01 7.25
N MET A 33 -11.87 -8.76 6.35
CA MET A 33 -12.88 -9.75 5.95
C MET A 33 -12.28 -10.91 5.15
N LEU A 34 -11.19 -10.69 4.40
CA LEU A 34 -10.44 -11.77 3.77
C LEU A 34 -9.73 -12.65 4.82
N THR A 35 -9.13 -12.06 5.86
CA THR A 35 -8.59 -12.84 6.99
C THR A 35 -9.70 -13.63 7.69
N ALA A 36 -10.84 -13.00 7.99
CA ALA A 36 -11.97 -13.70 8.61
C ALA A 36 -12.47 -14.89 7.78
N LYS A 37 -12.44 -14.76 6.43
CA LYS A 37 -12.73 -15.87 5.51
C LYS A 37 -11.66 -16.96 5.59
N LYS A 38 -10.38 -16.60 5.61
CA LYS A 38 -9.26 -17.56 5.75
C LYS A 38 -9.35 -18.35 7.06
N LEU A 39 -9.78 -17.70 8.13
CA LEU A 39 -9.98 -18.30 9.45
C LEU A 39 -11.30 -19.09 9.58
N GLY A 40 -12.18 -19.06 8.56
CA GLY A 40 -13.46 -19.76 8.57
C GLY A 40 -14.52 -19.16 9.51
N ILE A 41 -14.34 -17.91 9.94
CA ILE A 41 -15.21 -17.23 10.92
C ILE A 41 -16.06 -16.09 10.33
N LYS A 42 -15.99 -15.86 9.01
CA LYS A 42 -16.68 -14.75 8.34
C LYS A 42 -18.16 -14.62 8.74
N ASP A 43 -18.88 -15.74 8.79
CA ASP A 43 -20.33 -15.76 9.09
C ASP A 43 -20.67 -15.49 10.57
N TYR A 44 -19.66 -15.44 11.45
CA TYR A 44 -19.80 -15.12 12.86
C TYR A 44 -19.48 -13.66 13.18
N VAL A 45 -18.77 -12.95 12.29
CA VAL A 45 -18.19 -11.61 12.58
C VAL A 45 -18.55 -10.54 11.55
N ASP A 46 -19.42 -10.82 10.59
CA ASP A 46 -19.72 -9.89 9.49
C ASP A 46 -20.41 -8.60 10.03
N PRO A 47 -19.73 -7.43 10.01
CA PRO A 47 -20.28 -6.19 10.56
C PRO A 47 -21.36 -5.55 9.66
N LYS A 48 -21.69 -6.18 8.53
CA LYS A 48 -22.83 -5.79 7.69
C LYS A 48 -24.15 -6.40 8.15
N LYS A 49 -24.09 -7.51 8.90
CA LYS A 49 -25.27 -8.20 9.43
C LYS A 49 -25.55 -7.73 10.85
N ASP A 50 -26.82 -7.75 11.22
CA ASP A 50 -27.21 -7.60 12.61
C ASP A 50 -26.75 -8.80 13.43
N ARG A 51 -26.49 -8.57 14.72
CA ARG A 51 -25.96 -9.60 15.63
C ARG A 51 -26.87 -10.83 15.73
N SER A 52 -28.17 -10.66 15.48
CA SER A 52 -29.16 -11.75 15.43
C SER A 52 -28.92 -12.73 14.29
N ASP A 53 -28.38 -12.26 13.17
CA ASP A 53 -28.27 -13.00 11.92
C ASP A 53 -26.91 -13.69 11.77
N LEU A 54 -26.04 -13.53 12.77
CA LEU A 54 -24.74 -14.17 12.84
C LEU A 54 -24.87 -15.59 13.38
N LEU A 55 -23.98 -16.46 12.88
CA LEU A 55 -23.84 -17.79 13.49
C LEU A 55 -23.39 -17.63 14.95
N LYS A 56 -24.08 -18.34 15.85
CA LYS A 56 -23.74 -18.38 17.27
C LYS A 56 -22.86 -19.59 17.54
N VAL A 57 -21.88 -19.41 18.42
CA VAL A 57 -21.16 -20.54 18.99
C VAL A 57 -22.11 -21.20 19.98
N ILE A 58 -22.62 -22.38 19.62
CA ILE A 58 -23.56 -23.13 20.47
C ILE A 58 -22.74 -23.84 21.54
N HIS A 59 -23.16 -23.65 22.81
CA HIS A 59 -22.63 -24.39 23.93
C HIS A 59 -23.56 -25.56 24.24
N THR A 60 -23.04 -26.78 24.13
CA THR A 60 -23.74 -28.00 24.54
C THR A 60 -23.06 -28.55 25.79
N PRO A 61 -23.80 -28.81 26.88
CA PRO A 61 -23.24 -29.50 28.03
C PRO A 61 -22.84 -30.94 27.64
N PRO A 62 -21.86 -31.54 28.35
CA PRO A 62 -21.51 -32.94 28.12
C PRO A 62 -22.74 -33.84 28.34
N PRO A 63 -22.89 -34.94 27.57
CA PRO A 63 -23.97 -35.88 27.78
C PRO A 63 -23.88 -36.48 29.19
N ALA A 64 -25.01 -36.56 29.88
CA ALA A 64 -25.06 -37.07 31.25
C ALA A 64 -25.57 -38.51 31.25
N TYR A 65 -25.00 -39.36 32.12
CA TYR A 65 -25.43 -40.77 32.24
C TYR A 65 -26.92 -40.91 32.57
N THR A 66 -27.48 -39.95 33.32
CA THR A 66 -28.90 -39.87 33.67
C THR A 66 -29.84 -39.70 32.47
N GLN A 67 -29.34 -39.25 31.32
CA GLN A 67 -30.11 -39.15 30.08
C GLN A 67 -30.41 -40.52 29.46
N TYR A 68 -29.60 -41.53 29.77
CA TYR A 68 -29.74 -42.89 29.23
C TYR A 68 -30.37 -43.84 30.25
N LYS A 69 -30.10 -43.64 31.55
CA LYS A 69 -30.71 -44.40 32.64
C LYS A 69 -30.90 -43.53 33.90
N PRO A 70 -32.14 -43.38 34.41
CA PRO A 70 -32.39 -42.62 35.64
C PRO A 70 -31.57 -43.16 36.82
N GLY A 71 -30.86 -42.28 37.53
CA GLY A 71 -30.02 -42.63 38.68
C GLY A 71 -28.64 -43.20 38.35
N ALA A 72 -28.28 -43.35 37.07
CA ALA A 72 -26.93 -43.76 36.68
C ALA A 72 -25.90 -42.68 37.03
N THR A 73 -24.81 -43.08 37.69
CA THR A 73 -23.71 -42.19 38.10
C THR A 73 -22.40 -42.53 37.39
N SER A 74 -22.32 -43.74 36.82
CA SER A 74 -21.13 -44.25 36.13
C SER A 74 -21.47 -45.00 34.85
N LEU A 75 -20.48 -45.17 33.98
CA LEU A 75 -20.61 -45.97 32.74
C LEU A 75 -20.97 -47.44 33.02
N ALA A 76 -20.62 -47.96 34.20
CA ALA A 76 -20.92 -49.34 34.60
C ALA A 76 -22.42 -49.55 34.90
N ASP A 77 -23.16 -48.47 35.16
CA ASP A 77 -24.60 -48.53 35.43
C ASP A 77 -25.43 -48.71 34.14
N LEU A 78 -24.82 -48.49 32.98
CA LEU A 78 -25.47 -48.52 31.66
C LEU A 78 -25.38 -49.91 31.01
N ASP A 79 -26.42 -50.29 30.26
CA ASP A 79 -26.36 -51.47 29.42
C ASP A 79 -25.44 -51.26 28.18
N ALA A 80 -25.14 -52.34 27.45
CA ALA A 80 -24.24 -52.27 26.29
C ALA A 80 -24.72 -51.33 25.17
N GLY A 81 -26.04 -51.22 24.95
CA GLY A 81 -26.62 -50.31 23.97
C GLY A 81 -26.59 -48.85 24.45
N GLN A 82 -26.96 -48.61 25.71
CA GLN A 82 -26.91 -47.30 26.36
C GLN A 82 -25.48 -46.75 26.44
N ALA A 83 -24.51 -47.59 26.81
CA ALA A 83 -23.09 -47.24 26.83
C ALA A 83 -22.56 -46.89 25.42
N SER A 84 -23.04 -47.57 24.38
CA SER A 84 -22.68 -47.27 23.00
C SER A 84 -23.25 -45.93 22.53
N ASN A 85 -24.52 -45.64 22.85
CA ASN A 85 -25.14 -44.34 22.54
C ASN A 85 -24.45 -43.19 23.30
N TYR A 86 -24.15 -43.38 24.59
CA TYR A 86 -23.39 -42.41 25.38
C TYR A 86 -22.03 -42.10 24.75
N ARG A 87 -21.28 -43.13 24.35
CA ARG A 87 -19.97 -42.93 23.68
C ARG A 87 -20.11 -42.13 22.40
N TRP A 88 -21.10 -42.44 21.57
CA TRP A 88 -21.33 -41.71 20.31
C TRP A 88 -21.71 -40.24 20.53
N ASP A 89 -22.57 -39.95 21.52
CA ASP A 89 -22.95 -38.57 21.87
C ASP A 89 -21.79 -37.82 22.53
N TYR A 90 -20.96 -38.50 23.33
CA TYR A 90 -19.76 -37.94 23.93
C TYR A 90 -18.72 -37.58 22.85
N ASP A 91 -18.47 -38.46 21.89
CA ASP A 91 -17.59 -38.19 20.75
C ASP A 91 -18.10 -37.00 19.91
N ARG A 92 -19.42 -36.91 19.72
CA ARG A 92 -20.05 -35.77 19.03
C ARG A 92 -19.86 -34.48 19.81
N TRP A 93 -20.06 -34.51 21.13
CA TRP A 93 -19.84 -33.38 22.03
C TRP A 93 -18.36 -32.93 22.00
N GLU A 94 -17.41 -33.86 22.10
CA GLU A 94 -15.97 -33.57 22.05
C GLU A 94 -15.59 -32.89 20.72
N ARG A 95 -16.08 -33.41 19.59
CA ARG A 95 -15.89 -32.77 18.27
C ARG A 95 -16.47 -31.35 18.23
N SER A 96 -17.59 -31.12 18.89
CA SER A 96 -18.22 -29.79 18.97
C SER A 96 -17.40 -28.81 19.81
N GLU A 97 -16.84 -29.25 20.94
CA GLU A 97 -15.94 -28.45 21.77
C GLU A 97 -14.62 -28.13 21.05
N LEU A 98 -14.04 -29.08 20.32
CA LEU A 98 -12.86 -28.83 19.48
C LEU A 98 -13.15 -27.79 18.38
N LYS A 99 -14.34 -27.84 17.76
CA LYS A 99 -14.76 -26.84 16.77
C LYS A 99 -14.90 -25.47 17.41
N LYS A 100 -15.49 -25.39 18.59
CA LYS A 100 -15.61 -24.15 19.37
C LYS A 100 -14.24 -23.58 19.74
N GLU A 101 -13.32 -24.40 20.23
CA GLU A 101 -11.96 -23.96 20.57
C GLU A 101 -11.25 -23.36 19.34
N LYS A 102 -11.41 -23.98 18.17
CA LYS A 102 -10.90 -23.44 16.90
C LYS A 102 -11.51 -22.07 16.56
N ILE A 103 -12.82 -21.90 16.74
CA ILE A 103 -13.51 -20.63 16.49
C ILE A 103 -13.05 -19.55 17.49
N THR A 104 -12.94 -19.89 18.78
CA THR A 104 -12.45 -18.96 19.81
C THR A 104 -11.02 -18.51 19.54
N LYS A 105 -10.12 -19.44 19.15
CA LYS A 105 -8.76 -19.10 18.72
C LYS A 105 -8.78 -18.17 17.50
N ALA A 106 -9.64 -18.44 16.52
CA ALA A 106 -9.80 -17.59 15.35
C ALA A 106 -10.32 -16.17 15.70
N PHE A 107 -11.23 -16.03 16.68
CA PHE A 107 -11.66 -14.73 17.17
C PHE A 107 -10.53 -13.95 17.84
N ALA A 108 -9.72 -14.61 18.67
CA ALA A 108 -8.56 -13.98 19.29
C ALA A 108 -7.54 -13.50 18.24
N THR A 109 -7.25 -14.33 17.23
CA THR A 109 -6.36 -13.97 16.12
C THR A 109 -6.89 -12.76 15.35
N LEU A 110 -8.17 -12.76 14.97
CA LEU A 110 -8.76 -11.64 14.24
C LEU A 110 -8.76 -10.35 15.07
N SER A 111 -9.08 -10.44 16.36
CA SER A 111 -9.06 -9.29 17.28
C SER A 111 -7.64 -8.72 17.44
N SER A 112 -6.62 -9.57 17.51
CA SER A 112 -5.23 -9.14 17.52
C SER A 112 -4.85 -8.44 16.21
N GLU A 113 -5.25 -8.98 15.05
CA GLU A 113 -5.00 -8.34 13.76
C GLU A 113 -5.70 -6.99 13.63
N ILE A 114 -6.94 -6.86 14.13
CA ILE A 114 -7.68 -5.59 14.19
C ILE A 114 -6.87 -4.58 15.01
N ASN A 115 -6.50 -4.91 16.25
CA ASN A 115 -5.72 -4.02 17.12
C ASN A 115 -4.38 -3.59 16.48
N CYS A 116 -3.64 -4.50 15.86
CA CYS A 116 -2.35 -4.18 15.21
C CYS A 116 -2.47 -3.37 13.92
N THR A 117 -3.65 -3.33 13.29
CA THR A 117 -3.86 -2.66 11.98
C THR A 117 -4.63 -1.34 12.11
N ILE A 118 -4.90 -0.89 13.32
CA ILE A 118 -5.57 0.39 13.60
C ILE A 118 -4.53 1.41 14.04
N ASN A 119 -4.73 2.68 13.67
CA ASN A 119 -3.88 3.75 14.17
C ASN A 119 -4.05 3.92 15.69
N LYS A 120 -2.96 4.20 16.41
CA LYS A 120 -2.97 4.45 17.88
C LYS A 120 -4.07 5.43 18.31
N ARG A 121 -4.38 6.43 17.49
CA ARG A 121 -5.42 7.43 17.76
C ARG A 121 -6.83 6.86 17.89
N HIS A 122 -7.13 5.70 17.31
CA HIS A 122 -8.47 5.09 17.29
C HIS A 122 -8.62 3.93 18.28
N HIS A 123 -7.58 3.59 19.05
CA HIS A 123 -7.63 2.46 19.99
C HIS A 123 -8.70 2.66 21.08
N TYR A 124 -8.97 3.91 21.49
CA TYR A 124 -10.01 4.23 22.46
C TYR A 124 -11.41 3.73 22.04
N LEU A 125 -11.65 3.48 20.74
CA LEU A 125 -12.92 2.96 20.25
C LEU A 125 -13.12 1.46 20.55
N ILE A 126 -12.04 0.72 20.85
CA ILE A 126 -12.06 -0.75 20.93
C ILE A 126 -11.43 -1.33 22.19
N ASN A 127 -10.86 -0.51 23.08
CA ASN A 127 -10.11 -0.98 24.25
C ASN A 127 -10.91 -1.92 25.17
N ASP A 128 -12.22 -1.68 25.32
CA ASP A 128 -13.09 -2.46 26.22
C ASP A 128 -13.89 -3.56 25.48
N LEU A 129 -13.55 -3.85 24.22
CA LEU A 129 -14.30 -4.78 23.37
C LEU A 129 -13.49 -6.05 23.11
N ASP A 130 -13.94 -7.16 23.69
CA ASP A 130 -13.29 -8.47 23.53
C ASP A 130 -13.71 -9.21 22.25
N SER A 131 -14.88 -8.88 21.70
CA SER A 131 -15.39 -9.54 20.51
C SER A 131 -14.92 -8.85 19.23
N PRO A 132 -14.36 -9.57 18.24
CA PRO A 132 -13.97 -8.98 16.96
C PRO A 132 -15.16 -8.38 16.21
N TYR A 133 -16.38 -8.91 16.40
CA TYR A 133 -17.58 -8.31 15.83
C TYR A 133 -17.86 -6.93 16.43
N ASP A 134 -17.84 -6.82 17.76
CA ASP A 134 -18.12 -5.57 18.46
C ASP A 134 -17.07 -4.51 18.12
N GLN A 135 -15.78 -4.91 18.03
CA GLN A 135 -14.70 -4.06 17.54
C GLN A 135 -14.98 -3.54 16.12
N LEU A 136 -15.35 -4.41 15.18
CA LEU A 136 -15.65 -4.01 13.80
C LEU A 136 -16.86 -3.10 13.70
N VAL A 137 -17.91 -3.31 14.51
CA VAL A 137 -19.10 -2.47 14.55
C VAL A 137 -18.79 -1.09 15.12
N ALA A 138 -18.02 -1.01 16.21
CA ALA A 138 -17.60 0.26 16.80
C ALA A 138 -16.77 1.10 15.82
N LEU A 139 -15.80 0.46 15.16
CA LEU A 139 -14.98 1.11 14.14
C LEU A 139 -15.81 1.52 12.91
N LYS A 140 -16.79 0.71 12.52
CA LYS A 140 -17.71 1.05 11.42
C LYS A 140 -18.53 2.28 11.78
N ALA A 141 -19.07 2.35 12.99
CA ALA A 141 -19.86 3.51 13.43
C ALA A 141 -19.05 4.81 13.41
N ALA A 142 -17.77 4.76 13.79
CA ALA A 142 -16.91 5.95 13.86
C ALA A 142 -16.22 6.32 12.54
N LEU A 143 -15.80 5.34 11.73
CA LEU A 143 -14.87 5.53 10.62
C LEU A 143 -15.43 5.10 9.26
N ALA A 144 -16.58 4.41 9.20
CA ALA A 144 -17.16 4.07 7.91
C ALA A 144 -17.77 5.32 7.26
N PRO A 145 -17.33 5.69 6.04
CA PRO A 145 -17.95 6.80 5.34
C PRO A 145 -19.39 6.43 4.94
N THR A 146 -20.33 7.34 5.21
CA THR A 146 -21.70 7.21 4.68
C THR A 146 -21.68 7.28 3.16
N GLU A 147 -22.65 6.64 2.50
CA GLU A 147 -22.73 6.65 1.04
C GLU A 147 -22.80 8.08 0.47
N LYS A 148 -23.56 8.97 1.11
CA LYS A 148 -23.64 10.39 0.74
C LYS A 148 -22.28 11.09 0.84
N PHE A 149 -21.54 10.84 1.93
CA PHE A 149 -20.21 11.40 2.10
C PHE A 149 -19.25 10.87 1.03
N ARG A 150 -19.29 9.57 0.72
CA ARG A 150 -18.47 8.97 -0.34
C ARG A 150 -18.73 9.60 -1.70
N LYS A 151 -20.00 9.80 -2.08
CA LYS A 151 -20.36 10.44 -3.35
C LYS A 151 -19.79 11.85 -3.43
N ARG A 152 -19.91 12.65 -2.36
CA ARG A 152 -19.31 14.00 -2.30
C ARG A 152 -17.79 13.99 -2.35
N ALA A 153 -17.15 13.10 -1.60
CA ALA A 153 -15.70 12.96 -1.61
C ALA A 153 -15.18 12.56 -3.00
N LEU A 154 -15.92 11.69 -3.70
CA LEU A 154 -15.59 11.31 -5.06
C LEU A 154 -15.70 12.48 -6.03
N VAL A 155 -16.78 13.26 -5.97
CA VAL A 155 -16.93 14.49 -6.79
C VAL A 155 -15.75 15.43 -6.53
N HIS A 156 -15.38 15.66 -5.28
CA HIS A 156 -14.25 16.52 -4.95
C HIS A 156 -12.91 15.98 -5.49
N ARG A 157 -12.68 14.67 -5.41
CA ARG A 157 -11.48 14.03 -6.00
C ARG A 157 -11.48 14.16 -7.52
N PHE A 158 -12.63 13.95 -8.17
CA PHE A 158 -12.78 14.12 -9.61
C PHE A 158 -12.48 15.57 -10.06
N GLU A 159 -13.03 16.56 -9.37
CA GLU A 159 -12.72 17.98 -9.64
C GLU A 159 -11.24 18.31 -9.40
N ALA A 160 -10.61 17.69 -8.40
CA ALA A 160 -9.17 17.86 -8.16
C ALA A 160 -8.33 17.30 -9.32
N LEU A 161 -8.74 16.18 -9.92
CA LEU A 161 -8.03 15.56 -11.04
C LEU A 161 -7.99 16.43 -12.29
N LYS A 162 -9.04 17.21 -12.55
CA LYS A 162 -9.11 18.18 -13.66
C LYS A 162 -8.00 19.23 -13.58
N ASN A 163 -7.45 19.46 -12.39
CA ASN A 163 -6.39 20.44 -12.21
C ASN A 163 -5.01 19.97 -12.70
N GLY A 164 -4.89 18.71 -13.14
CA GLY A 164 -3.64 18.12 -13.55
C GLY A 164 -2.75 17.69 -12.37
N PRO A 165 -1.63 16.99 -12.64
CA PRO A 165 -0.70 16.56 -11.62
C PRO A 165 0.05 17.74 -11.02
N ARG A 166 0.27 17.74 -9.70
CA ARG A 166 1.03 18.80 -9.01
C ARG A 166 2.52 18.83 -9.38
N SER A 167 3.05 17.70 -9.85
CA SER A 167 4.43 17.58 -10.31
C SER A 167 4.56 16.38 -11.25
N ALA A 168 5.60 16.38 -12.08
CA ALA A 168 5.91 15.25 -12.97
C ALA A 168 6.09 13.92 -12.20
N LYS A 169 6.54 13.96 -10.94
CA LYS A 169 6.70 12.77 -10.08
C LYS A 169 5.38 12.13 -9.68
N LEU A 170 4.27 12.85 -9.74
CA LEU A 170 2.94 12.36 -9.37
C LEU A 170 2.09 12.04 -10.61
N LEU A 171 2.70 11.96 -11.78
CA LEU A 171 1.98 11.73 -13.02
C LEU A 171 1.38 10.31 -13.07
N GLU A 172 2.13 9.28 -12.66
CA GLU A 172 1.61 7.91 -12.63
C GLU A 172 0.52 7.69 -11.59
N SER A 173 0.67 8.28 -10.41
CA SER A 173 -0.38 8.23 -9.38
C SER A 173 -1.61 8.98 -9.85
N TRP A 174 -1.46 10.10 -10.56
CA TRP A 174 -2.56 10.85 -11.16
C TRP A 174 -3.30 10.04 -12.23
N PHE A 175 -2.60 9.34 -13.13
CA PHE A 175 -3.24 8.44 -14.10
C PHE A 175 -4.00 7.30 -13.43
N SER A 176 -3.39 6.68 -12.43
CA SER A 176 -4.03 5.59 -11.67
C SER A 176 -5.26 6.10 -10.90
N GLU A 177 -5.21 7.33 -10.40
CA GLU A 177 -6.31 7.96 -9.69
C GLU A 177 -7.49 8.31 -10.62
N TRP A 178 -7.24 8.74 -11.87
CA TRP A 178 -8.30 8.92 -12.86
C TRP A 178 -9.11 7.66 -13.10
N ILE A 179 -8.43 6.52 -13.27
CA ILE A 179 -9.07 5.22 -13.48
C ILE A 179 -9.83 4.80 -12.21
N ASP A 180 -9.21 4.91 -11.04
CA ASP A 180 -9.82 4.53 -9.76
C ASP A 180 -11.08 5.35 -9.43
N VAL A 181 -10.98 6.69 -9.50
CA VAL A 181 -12.09 7.61 -9.19
C VAL A 181 -13.25 7.39 -10.14
N THR A 182 -12.99 7.25 -11.44
CA THR A 182 -14.04 7.05 -12.43
C THR A 182 -14.74 5.70 -12.25
N ASN A 183 -13.96 4.62 -12.04
CA ASN A 183 -14.53 3.29 -11.77
C ASN A 183 -15.38 3.26 -10.49
N GLN A 184 -14.95 3.99 -9.46
CA GLN A 184 -15.75 4.13 -8.24
C GLN A 184 -17.01 4.97 -8.47
N GLY A 185 -16.94 6.00 -9.32
CA GLY A 185 -18.06 6.85 -9.70
C GLY A 185 -19.13 6.13 -10.48
N ILE A 186 -18.74 5.34 -11.48
CA ILE A 186 -19.65 4.49 -12.25
C ILE A 186 -20.38 3.51 -11.32
N LYS A 187 -19.64 2.83 -10.42
CA LYS A 187 -20.22 1.90 -9.44
C LYS A 187 -21.21 2.55 -8.47
N MET A 188 -21.02 3.83 -8.15
CA MET A 188 -21.89 4.58 -7.26
C MET A 188 -22.92 5.45 -8.01
N SER A 189 -22.97 5.36 -9.34
CA SER A 189 -23.80 6.17 -10.24
C SER A 189 -23.68 7.68 -9.95
N VAL A 190 -22.45 8.18 -9.84
CA VAL A 190 -22.18 9.61 -9.62
C VAL A 190 -22.18 10.33 -10.98
N PRO A 191 -23.01 11.37 -11.18
CA PRO A 191 -23.21 11.99 -12.50
C PRO A 191 -21.93 12.46 -13.21
N CYS A 192 -20.94 12.99 -12.49
CA CYS A 192 -19.68 13.46 -13.09
C CYS A 192 -18.79 12.33 -13.64
N CYS A 193 -19.10 11.07 -13.32
CA CYS A 193 -18.33 9.92 -13.78
C CYS A 193 -19.08 9.05 -14.80
N MET A 194 -20.23 9.52 -15.30
CA MET A 194 -21.08 8.79 -16.24
C MET A 194 -20.80 9.21 -17.68
N ASP A 195 -21.26 8.38 -18.61
CA ASP A 195 -21.20 8.62 -20.05
C ASP A 195 -19.76 8.92 -20.52
N GLU A 196 -19.58 9.85 -21.46
CA GLU A 196 -18.29 10.25 -22.00
C GLU A 196 -17.61 11.39 -21.20
N ASN A 197 -18.24 11.87 -20.11
CA ASN A 197 -17.73 12.99 -19.33
C ASN A 197 -16.32 12.76 -18.74
N PRO A 198 -15.97 11.57 -18.21
CA PRO A 198 -14.61 11.29 -17.73
C PRO A 198 -13.56 11.40 -18.82
N GLN A 199 -13.86 10.91 -20.03
CA GLN A 199 -12.96 10.95 -21.19
C GLN A 199 -12.71 12.41 -21.59
N GLU A 200 -13.77 13.20 -21.74
CA GLU A 200 -13.66 14.60 -22.10
C GLU A 200 -12.87 15.41 -21.07
N GLU A 201 -13.19 15.25 -19.78
CA GLU A 201 -12.53 15.99 -18.70
C GLU A 201 -11.07 15.56 -18.50
N PHE A 202 -10.74 14.27 -18.72
CA PHE A 202 -9.36 13.80 -18.74
C PHE A 202 -8.57 14.45 -19.89
N ILE A 203 -9.12 14.44 -21.10
CA ILE A 203 -8.49 15.08 -22.27
C ILE A 203 -8.27 16.56 -21.99
N ARG A 204 -9.26 17.27 -21.42
CA ARG A 204 -9.12 18.68 -21.01
C ARG A 204 -8.02 18.88 -19.97
N ALA A 205 -7.88 17.97 -19.01
CA ALA A 205 -6.83 18.06 -17.99
C ALA A 205 -5.42 17.91 -18.58
N LEU A 206 -5.25 17.13 -19.65
CA LEU A 206 -3.97 16.98 -20.36
C LEU A 206 -3.45 18.30 -20.94
N LYS A 207 -4.31 19.30 -21.18
CA LYS A 207 -3.91 20.65 -21.64
C LYS A 207 -2.82 21.27 -20.77
N LYS A 208 -2.83 20.99 -19.46
CA LYS A 208 -1.86 21.53 -18.50
C LYS A 208 -0.50 20.81 -18.54
N ILE A 209 -0.45 19.60 -19.09
CA ILE A 209 0.76 18.80 -19.24
C ILE A 209 1.38 19.10 -20.61
N ASP A 210 0.61 18.89 -21.67
CA ASP A 210 1.02 19.11 -23.05
C ASP A 210 -0.16 19.68 -23.87
N PRO A 211 -0.16 21.00 -24.16
CA PRO A 211 -1.22 21.65 -24.94
C PRO A 211 -1.33 21.15 -26.39
N GLU A 212 -0.23 20.72 -26.99
CA GLU A 212 -0.20 20.28 -28.40
C GLU A 212 -0.82 18.89 -28.53
N TYR A 213 -0.43 17.96 -27.63
CA TYR A 213 -1.04 16.64 -27.56
C TYR A 213 -2.53 16.73 -27.22
N HIS A 214 -2.90 17.55 -26.24
CA HIS A 214 -4.29 17.81 -25.89
C HIS A 214 -5.14 18.24 -27.10
N ARG A 215 -4.64 19.17 -27.92
CA ARG A 215 -5.38 19.69 -29.08
C ARG A 215 -5.65 18.60 -30.11
N GLY A 216 -4.65 17.76 -30.40
CA GLY A 216 -4.81 16.62 -31.31
C GLY A 216 -5.86 15.63 -30.79
N LEU A 217 -5.69 15.20 -29.53
CA LEU A 217 -6.58 14.22 -28.91
C LEU A 217 -8.02 14.71 -28.77
N LEU A 218 -8.22 15.98 -28.41
CA LEU A 218 -9.56 16.59 -28.34
C LEU A 218 -10.22 16.64 -29.72
N THR A 219 -9.46 16.93 -30.77
CA THR A 219 -9.98 16.96 -32.14
C THR A 219 -10.45 15.58 -32.57
N ASP A 220 -9.71 14.54 -32.24
CA ASP A 220 -10.07 13.16 -32.58
C ASP A 220 -11.28 12.67 -31.75
N PHE A 221 -11.32 12.98 -30.45
CA PHE A 221 -12.48 12.71 -29.60
C PHE A 221 -13.78 13.35 -30.12
N VAL A 222 -13.74 14.62 -30.55
CA VAL A 222 -14.91 15.28 -31.15
C VAL A 222 -15.36 14.59 -32.44
N LYS A 223 -14.44 14.11 -33.27
CA LYS A 223 -14.78 13.33 -34.48
C LYS A 223 -15.43 11.99 -34.12
N GLU A 224 -14.96 11.34 -33.05
CA GLU A 224 -15.54 10.07 -32.57
C GLU A 224 -16.99 10.28 -32.11
N ILE A 225 -17.28 11.31 -31.31
CA ILE A 225 -18.65 11.63 -30.85
C ILE A 225 -19.60 11.95 -32.01
N GLN A 226 -19.13 12.68 -33.03
CA GLN A 226 -19.97 13.07 -34.16
C GLN A 226 -20.37 11.90 -35.07
N ARG A 227 -19.67 10.77 -35.00
CA ARG A 227 -19.89 9.62 -35.89
C ARG A 227 -20.79 8.59 -35.21
N PRO A 228 -22.02 8.35 -35.71
CA PRO A 228 -23.03 7.54 -35.01
C PRO A 228 -22.68 6.04 -34.84
N ASN A 229 -21.64 5.54 -35.52
CA ASN A 229 -21.20 4.13 -35.47
C ASN A 229 -19.77 3.95 -34.96
N THR A 230 -19.20 4.95 -34.29
CA THR A 230 -17.83 4.85 -33.76
C THR A 230 -17.88 4.45 -32.30
N VAL A 231 -17.12 3.41 -31.93
CA VAL A 231 -16.92 3.05 -30.52
C VAL A 231 -15.96 4.06 -29.93
N ILE A 232 -16.45 4.87 -29.00
CA ILE A 232 -15.62 5.82 -28.26
C ILE A 232 -14.69 5.03 -27.35
N GLN A 233 -13.42 5.39 -27.36
CA GLN A 233 -12.44 4.71 -26.53
C GLN A 233 -12.77 4.89 -25.04
N THR A 234 -12.46 3.87 -24.26
CA THR A 234 -12.62 3.91 -22.81
C THR A 234 -11.62 4.89 -22.19
N LEU A 235 -11.94 5.43 -21.01
CA LEU A 235 -10.98 6.26 -20.27
C LEU A 235 -9.64 5.54 -20.04
N GLN A 236 -9.67 4.23 -19.82
CA GLN A 236 -8.45 3.45 -19.61
C GLN A 236 -7.55 3.41 -20.86
N GLU A 237 -8.14 3.32 -22.05
CA GLU A 237 -7.40 3.39 -23.32
C GLU A 237 -6.76 4.78 -23.49
N TYR A 238 -7.52 5.86 -23.32
CA TYR A 238 -6.96 7.22 -23.37
C TYR A 238 -5.84 7.45 -22.35
N VAL A 239 -5.97 6.93 -21.13
CA VAL A 239 -4.91 7.02 -20.11
C VAL A 239 -3.65 6.26 -20.54
N ASN A 240 -3.82 5.08 -21.15
CA ASN A 240 -2.68 4.29 -21.63
C ASN A 240 -1.98 4.95 -22.83
N ASP A 241 -2.74 5.52 -23.77
CA ASP A 241 -2.19 6.26 -24.90
C ASP A 241 -1.44 7.50 -24.44
N ALA A 242 -2.00 8.26 -23.49
CA ALA A 242 -1.33 9.41 -22.89
C ALA A 242 -0.03 9.02 -22.16
N ARG A 243 -0.02 7.89 -21.44
CA ARG A 243 1.20 7.36 -20.81
C ARG A 243 2.27 7.05 -21.86
N LEU A 244 1.92 6.30 -22.90
CA LEU A 244 2.85 5.91 -23.96
C LEU A 244 3.39 7.13 -24.71
N TYR A 245 2.52 8.10 -25.02
CA TYR A 245 2.91 9.36 -25.64
C TYR A 245 3.94 10.11 -24.79
N LEU A 246 3.64 10.36 -23.51
CA LEU A 246 4.55 11.07 -22.61
C LEU A 246 5.85 10.30 -22.36
N GLN A 247 5.82 8.96 -22.43
CA GLN A 247 7.02 8.11 -22.44
C GLN A 247 7.89 8.34 -23.65
N ALA A 248 7.30 8.49 -24.83
CA ALA A 248 8.04 8.72 -26.06
C ALA A 248 8.59 10.15 -26.13
N SER A 249 7.77 11.14 -25.78
CA SER A 249 7.99 12.57 -26.04
C SER A 249 8.75 13.33 -24.95
N ASP A 250 8.58 13.00 -23.67
CA ASP A 250 9.17 13.77 -22.56
C ASP A 250 10.32 13.03 -21.85
N SER A 251 11.54 13.56 -22.01
CA SER A 251 12.75 13.08 -21.32
C SER A 251 12.59 13.10 -19.78
N ARG A 252 11.79 14.04 -19.23
CA ARG A 252 11.53 14.13 -17.78
C ARG A 252 10.74 12.92 -17.26
N TYR A 253 9.88 12.35 -18.09
CA TYR A 253 9.07 11.19 -17.74
C TYR A 253 9.82 9.87 -17.95
N LYS A 254 10.71 9.78 -18.95
CA LYS A 254 11.66 8.67 -19.11
C LYS A 254 12.51 8.43 -17.86
N ASN A 255 12.99 9.50 -17.23
CA ASN A 255 13.80 9.42 -16.01
C ASN A 255 13.00 8.98 -14.76
N TYR A 256 11.67 9.14 -14.76
CA TYR A 256 10.81 8.76 -13.63
C TYR A 256 10.43 7.28 -13.67
N LEU A 257 10.08 6.74 -14.85
CA LEU A 257 9.80 5.31 -15.02
C LEU A 257 11.02 4.43 -14.71
N GLY A 258 12.23 4.89 -15.04
CA GLY A 258 13.47 4.22 -14.64
C GLY A 258 13.66 4.12 -13.11
N SER A 259 13.10 5.07 -12.35
CA SER A 259 13.10 5.05 -10.87
C SER A 259 12.01 4.17 -10.27
N PHE A 260 10.88 3.96 -10.97
CA PHE A 260 9.80 3.08 -10.53
C PHE A 260 10.12 1.59 -10.81
N ALA A 261 10.81 1.31 -11.92
CA ALA A 261 11.37 -0.01 -12.24
C ALA A 261 12.54 -0.43 -11.33
N THR A 262 13.06 0.48 -10.49
CA THR A 262 14.01 0.13 -9.42
C THR A 262 13.30 -0.16 -8.09
N GLU A 263 12.01 0.19 -7.95
CA GLU A 263 11.22 -0.03 -6.73
C GLU A 263 10.35 -1.30 -6.83
N LEU A 264 9.92 -1.65 -8.05
CA LEU A 264 9.55 -3.01 -8.43
C LEU A 264 10.84 -3.69 -8.89
N ASP A 265 11.37 -4.64 -8.11
CA ASP A 265 12.63 -5.37 -8.37
C ASP A 265 12.53 -6.29 -9.61
N VAL A 266 12.18 -5.72 -10.76
CA VAL A 266 12.13 -6.41 -12.05
C VAL A 266 13.56 -6.41 -12.57
N ALA A 267 14.14 -7.61 -12.55
CA ALA A 267 15.49 -7.93 -12.99
C ALA A 267 15.92 -7.06 -14.18
N LYS A 268 17.00 -6.27 -13.96
CA LYS A 268 17.73 -5.66 -15.06
C LYS A 268 18.17 -6.78 -16.03
N PRO A 269 18.04 -6.61 -17.35
CA PRO A 269 18.67 -7.52 -18.28
C PRO A 269 20.18 -7.53 -18.02
N VAL A 270 20.74 -8.72 -17.92
CA VAL A 270 22.18 -8.95 -17.79
C VAL A 270 22.78 -8.65 -19.15
N ASP A 271 23.49 -7.52 -19.27
CA ASP A 271 24.39 -7.29 -20.39
C ASP A 271 25.61 -8.20 -20.22
N GLU A 272 25.56 -9.37 -20.87
CA GLU A 272 26.72 -10.22 -21.12
C GLU A 272 27.60 -9.57 -22.20
N ASN A 273 28.52 -8.69 -21.79
CA ASN A 273 29.88 -8.59 -22.34
C ASN A 273 30.63 -7.36 -21.81
N ALA A 274 31.55 -7.57 -20.86
CA ALA A 274 32.80 -6.84 -20.79
C ALA A 274 33.80 -7.60 -19.91
N ASN A 275 34.76 -8.26 -20.57
CA ASN A 275 35.88 -8.97 -19.99
C ASN A 275 36.89 -8.04 -19.28
N ASN A 276 37.46 -8.57 -18.18
CA ASN A 276 38.81 -8.37 -17.61
C ASN A 276 39.33 -6.92 -17.44
N SER A 277 39.71 -6.46 -16.24
CA SER A 277 40.84 -7.01 -15.47
C SER A 277 40.84 -6.45 -14.03
N ASN A 278 41.18 -7.29 -13.06
CA ASN A 278 41.42 -6.96 -11.64
C ASN A 278 42.85 -6.35 -11.46
N PRO A 279 43.22 -5.69 -10.33
CA PRO A 279 43.21 -6.37 -9.03
C PRO A 279 42.87 -5.53 -7.77
N ALA A 280 42.22 -6.25 -6.85
CA ALA A 280 42.44 -6.28 -5.40
C ALA A 280 42.41 -4.96 -4.59
N ASN A 281 41.36 -4.80 -3.78
CA ASN A 281 41.60 -4.70 -2.34
C ASN A 281 40.41 -5.23 -1.52
N SER A 282 40.76 -5.95 -0.47
CA SER A 282 39.89 -6.59 0.50
C SER A 282 39.16 -5.57 1.39
N ASN A 283 37.86 -5.74 1.62
CA ASN A 283 37.33 -5.90 2.98
C ASN A 283 35.81 -6.15 3.03
N ARG A 284 35.49 -7.25 3.71
CA ARG A 284 34.46 -7.45 4.75
C ARG A 284 33.16 -6.64 4.64
N GLY A 285 32.08 -7.41 4.51
CA GLY A 285 30.71 -6.94 4.53
C GLY A 285 30.35 -6.06 5.72
N GLY A 286 29.70 -4.95 5.38
CA GLY A 286 28.95 -4.09 6.28
C GLY A 286 27.82 -3.47 5.48
N ARG A 287 26.59 -3.69 5.93
CA ARG A 287 25.37 -3.06 5.40
C ARG A 287 25.57 -1.55 5.24
N THR A 288 25.40 -1.00 4.04
CA THR A 288 25.39 0.46 3.85
C THR A 288 24.00 0.95 3.45
N ASN A 289 23.43 1.75 4.34
CA ASN A 289 22.33 2.68 4.08
C ASN A 289 22.62 3.49 2.81
N GLY A 290 21.58 3.77 2.02
CA GLY A 290 21.64 4.53 0.77
C GLY A 290 22.55 5.76 0.86
N GLN A 291 23.74 5.64 0.29
CA GLN A 291 24.70 6.74 0.26
C GLN A 291 24.27 7.74 -0.80
N ARG A 292 23.96 8.96 -0.35
CA ARG A 292 23.85 10.12 -1.24
C ARG A 292 25.17 10.25 -2.01
N PRO A 293 25.14 10.52 -3.32
CA PRO A 293 26.36 10.74 -4.09
C PRO A 293 27.17 11.89 -3.46
N THR A 294 28.49 11.72 -3.39
CA THR A 294 29.39 12.74 -2.84
C THR A 294 29.26 14.03 -3.66
N PRO A 295 28.92 15.16 -3.03
CA PRO A 295 28.72 16.42 -3.75
C PRO A 295 30.05 17.00 -4.25
N THR A 296 29.96 17.86 -5.28
CA THR A 296 31.10 18.66 -5.73
C THR A 296 31.26 19.89 -4.83
N CYS A 297 32.42 20.03 -4.21
CA CYS A 297 32.77 21.12 -3.32
C CYS A 297 33.18 22.39 -4.10
N LEU A 298 33.19 23.56 -3.43
CA LEU A 298 33.60 24.84 -4.03
C LEU A 298 35.09 24.88 -4.43
N CYS A 299 35.92 24.00 -3.87
CA CYS A 299 37.30 23.84 -4.31
C CYS A 299 37.41 23.14 -5.67
N GLY A 300 36.35 22.47 -6.14
CA GLY A 300 36.28 21.74 -7.41
C GLY A 300 36.39 20.22 -7.29
N GLU A 301 36.70 19.70 -6.10
CA GLU A 301 36.81 18.25 -5.83
C GLU A 301 35.50 17.66 -5.27
N LYS A 302 35.37 16.32 -5.30
CA LYS A 302 34.18 15.61 -4.79
C LYS A 302 34.36 15.21 -3.33
N HIS A 303 33.85 16.03 -2.42
CA HIS A 303 33.81 15.78 -0.97
C HIS A 303 32.80 16.71 -0.28
N TRP A 304 32.47 16.41 0.98
CA TRP A 304 31.61 17.26 1.80
C TRP A 304 32.37 18.48 2.32
N TYR A 305 31.65 19.58 2.62
CA TYR A 305 32.29 20.81 3.12
C TYR A 305 33.05 20.60 4.44
N SER A 306 32.61 19.64 5.27
CA SER A 306 33.31 19.19 6.50
C SER A 306 34.74 18.73 6.25
N ASP A 307 34.97 18.10 5.10
CA ASP A 307 36.22 17.41 4.79
C ASP A 307 37.14 18.29 3.93
N CYS A 308 36.67 19.48 3.51
CA CYS A 308 37.39 20.36 2.62
C CYS A 308 38.45 21.21 3.36
N PHE A 309 39.73 21.06 3.03
CA PHE A 309 40.82 21.84 3.64
C PHE A 309 40.79 23.34 3.34
N TYR A 310 40.08 23.77 2.29
CA TYR A 310 39.91 25.19 1.94
C TYR A 310 38.74 25.85 2.67
N ILE A 311 37.79 25.06 3.19
CA ILE A 311 36.56 25.56 3.83
C ILE A 311 36.60 25.32 5.34
N ASN A 312 36.95 24.10 5.76
CA ASN A 312 37.08 23.70 7.15
C ASN A 312 38.54 23.80 7.61
N LYS A 313 38.77 24.49 8.73
CA LYS A 313 40.09 24.56 9.39
C LYS A 313 40.40 23.33 10.23
N ASP A 314 39.36 22.64 10.69
CA ASP A 314 39.44 21.48 11.58
C ASP A 314 39.18 20.15 10.85
N ALA A 315 39.31 20.15 9.52
CA ALA A 315 39.16 18.93 8.73
C ALA A 315 40.18 17.86 9.19
N LYS A 316 39.68 16.65 9.42
CA LYS A 316 40.40 15.54 10.09
C LYS A 316 41.78 15.23 9.52
N ASP A 317 41.95 15.35 8.21
CA ASP A 317 43.18 14.99 7.49
C ASP A 317 43.96 16.21 6.97
N ARG A 318 43.65 17.43 7.46
CA ARG A 318 44.30 18.66 7.01
C ARG A 318 45.74 18.76 7.54
N PRO A 319 46.76 18.89 6.69
CA PRO A 319 48.13 19.14 7.14
C PRO A 319 48.25 20.47 7.88
N SER A 320 49.01 20.50 8.99
CA SER A 320 49.23 21.72 9.78
C SER A 320 49.96 22.83 8.99
N ALA A 321 50.79 22.45 8.01
CA ALA A 321 51.48 23.37 7.10
C ALA A 321 50.76 23.56 5.75
N PHE A 322 49.43 23.39 5.70
CA PHE A 322 48.68 23.53 4.45
C PHE A 322 48.69 24.98 3.91
N GLN A 323 49.56 25.23 2.92
CA GLN A 323 49.72 26.56 2.32
C GLN A 323 48.56 26.91 1.37
N GLY A 324 47.84 25.93 0.82
CA GLY A 324 46.68 26.06 -0.07
C GLY A 324 46.97 26.81 -1.37
N ASP A 325 46.40 26.37 -2.50
CA ASP A 325 46.50 27.12 -3.75
C ASP A 325 45.68 28.43 -3.67
N GLU A 326 46.34 29.55 -3.96
CA GLU A 326 45.75 30.89 -3.93
C GLU A 326 44.59 31.05 -4.94
N THR A 327 44.63 30.33 -6.06
CA THR A 327 43.55 30.32 -7.07
C THR A 327 42.29 29.65 -6.54
N ILE A 328 42.46 28.55 -5.78
CA ILE A 328 41.34 27.82 -5.16
C ILE A 328 40.76 28.61 -4.00
N ARG A 329 41.60 29.33 -3.24
CA ARG A 329 41.13 30.25 -2.17
C ARG A 329 40.24 31.36 -2.72
N LYS A 330 40.64 32.00 -3.82
CA LYS A 330 39.83 33.03 -4.50
C LYS A 330 38.51 32.47 -5.00
N ARG A 331 38.52 31.28 -5.62
CA ARG A 331 37.31 30.59 -6.08
C ARG A 331 36.35 30.26 -4.94
N VAL A 332 36.86 29.76 -3.82
CA VAL A 332 36.05 29.46 -2.63
C VAL A 332 35.47 30.76 -2.02
N ALA A 333 36.26 31.84 -1.97
CA ALA A 333 35.80 33.14 -1.47
C ALA A 333 34.70 33.76 -2.35
N GLU A 334 34.79 33.63 -3.68
CA GLU A 334 33.73 34.02 -4.61
C GLU A 334 32.50 33.13 -4.51
N GLY A 335 32.69 31.82 -4.33
CA GLY A 335 31.62 30.85 -4.14
C GLY A 335 30.78 31.11 -2.88
N ARG A 336 31.41 31.56 -1.80
CA ARG A 336 30.75 31.95 -0.54
C ARG A 336 29.83 33.17 -0.67
N LYS A 337 30.07 34.05 -1.65
CA LYS A 337 29.24 35.24 -1.92
C LYS A 337 27.92 34.91 -2.61
N LYS A 338 27.72 33.67 -3.08
CA LYS A 338 26.45 33.24 -3.68
C LYS A 338 25.38 33.05 -2.59
N ASP A 339 24.17 33.52 -2.86
CA ASP A 339 23.07 33.47 -1.90
C ASP A 339 22.80 32.04 -1.39
N GLY A 340 22.78 31.89 -0.06
CA GLY A 340 22.49 30.63 0.62
C GLY A 340 23.66 29.65 0.79
N VAL A 341 24.77 29.83 0.08
CA VAL A 341 25.93 28.91 0.15
C VAL A 341 26.64 28.97 1.50
N GLU A 342 26.82 30.16 2.07
CA GLU A 342 27.44 30.31 3.40
C GLU A 342 26.61 29.63 4.50
N LYS A 343 25.27 29.68 4.41
CA LYS A 343 24.38 28.97 5.35
C LYS A 343 24.51 27.45 5.22
N GLN A 344 24.69 26.93 4.01
CA GLN A 344 24.90 25.49 3.78
C GLN A 344 26.25 25.01 4.32
N ILE A 345 27.30 25.83 4.18
CA ILE A 345 28.62 25.54 4.77
C ILE A 345 28.50 25.46 6.29
N GLN A 346 27.87 26.46 6.94
CA GLN A 346 27.70 26.48 8.40
C GLN A 346 26.86 25.33 8.96
N GLN A 347 25.94 24.75 8.18
CA GLN A 347 25.17 23.57 8.57
C GLN A 347 25.93 22.25 8.37
N SER A 348 27.01 22.28 7.60
CA SER A 348 27.79 21.10 7.20
C SER A 348 29.14 20.99 7.91
N LEU A 349 29.63 22.07 8.52
CA LEU A 349 30.77 22.11 9.44
C LEU A 349 30.26 21.85 10.86
#